data_AF-A0A2U3W1D2-F1
#
_entry.id   AF-A0A2U3W1D2-F1
#
_cell.length_a   1.000
_cell.length_b   1.000
_cell.length_c   1.000
_cell.angle_alpha   90.00
_cell.angle_beta   90.00
_cell.angle_gamma   90.00
#
_symmetry.space_group_name_H-M   'P 1'
#
loop_
_entity.id
_entity.type
_entity.pdbx_description
1 polymer ?
#
loop_
_entity_poly.entity_id
_entity_poly.type
_entity_poly.pdbx_seq_one_letter_code
_entity_poly.pdbx_strand_id
1 'polypeptide(L)'
;MCDFTEDQTAEFKEAFQLFDRTGDGKILYSQCGDVMRALGQNPTNAEVLKVLGNPKSDEMNVKVLDFEHFLPMLQTVAKNKDQGTYEDYVEGLRVFDKEGNGTVMGAEIRHVLVTLGEKMTEEEVEMLVAGHEDSNGCINYEAFVRHILSG
;
A
#
# COMPACT_ATOMS: atom_id res chain seq x y z
N MET A 1 -14.19 18.33 -11.50
CA MET A 1 -14.81 18.48 -10.18
C MET A 1 -14.41 17.28 -9.36
N CYS A 2 -13.93 17.50 -8.14
CA CYS A 2 -13.66 16.42 -7.19
C CYS A 2 -15.00 15.80 -6.78
N ASP A 3 -15.12 14.47 -6.84
CA ASP A 3 -16.37 13.75 -6.53
C ASP A 3 -16.56 13.51 -5.02
N PHE A 4 -15.71 14.12 -4.19
CA PHE A 4 -15.76 13.98 -2.74
C PHE A 4 -16.70 15.02 -2.13
N THR A 5 -17.43 14.62 -1.08
CA THR A 5 -18.25 15.56 -0.31
C THR A 5 -17.37 16.57 0.45
N GLU A 6 -17.95 17.66 0.93
CA GLU A 6 -17.24 18.63 1.78
C GLU A 6 -16.70 17.96 3.05
N ASP A 7 -17.50 17.08 3.67
CA ASP A 7 -17.09 16.31 4.86
C ASP A 7 -15.90 15.39 4.57
N GLN A 8 -15.94 14.62 3.46
CA GLN A 8 -14.81 13.78 3.05
C GLN A 8 -13.55 14.60 2.76
N THR A 9 -13.73 15.75 2.11
CA THR A 9 -12.62 16.65 1.82
C THR A 9 -12.00 17.21 3.11
N ALA A 10 -12.81 17.50 4.12
CA ALA A 10 -12.33 17.92 5.43
C ALA A 10 -11.53 16.82 6.14
N GLU A 11 -12.06 15.58 6.17
CA GLU A 11 -11.35 14.42 6.73
C GLU A 11 -10.01 14.19 6.02
N PHE A 12 -9.98 14.27 4.69
CA PHE A 12 -8.74 14.12 3.91
C PHE A 12 -7.73 15.21 4.22
N LYS A 13 -8.20 16.43 4.46
CA LYS A 13 -7.33 17.55 4.83
C LYS A 13 -6.75 17.38 6.23
N GLU A 14 -7.53 16.90 7.18
CA GLU A 14 -7.04 16.59 8.53
C GLU A 14 -5.98 15.48 8.49
N ALA A 15 -6.23 14.40 7.76
CA ALA A 15 -5.24 13.34 7.57
C ALA A 15 -3.97 13.86 6.88
N PHE A 16 -4.10 14.67 5.82
CA PHE A 16 -2.96 15.28 5.14
C PHE A 16 -2.09 16.14 6.08
N GLN A 17 -2.72 16.89 6.98
CA GLN A 17 -2.02 17.71 7.97
C GLN A 17 -1.22 16.89 8.99
N LEU A 18 -1.59 15.64 9.27
CA LEU A 18 -0.80 14.75 10.14
C LEU A 18 0.56 14.40 9.53
N PHE A 19 0.70 14.48 8.21
CA PHE A 19 1.94 14.19 7.49
C PHE A 19 2.77 15.45 7.18
N ASP A 20 2.18 16.63 7.32
CA ASP A 20 2.87 17.91 7.20
C ASP A 20 3.78 18.14 8.41
N ARG A 21 5.07 17.86 8.22
CA ARG A 21 6.10 18.02 9.26
C ARG A 21 6.51 19.48 9.47
N THR A 22 6.24 20.35 8.50
CA THR A 22 6.70 21.75 8.47
C THR A 22 5.63 22.75 8.88
N GLY A 23 4.35 22.34 8.87
CA GLY A 23 3.20 23.18 9.19
C GLY A 23 2.90 24.22 8.11
N ASP A 24 3.45 24.06 6.90
CA ASP A 24 3.25 24.99 5.78
C ASP A 24 2.15 24.53 4.80
N GLY A 25 1.40 23.48 5.18
CA GLY A 25 0.30 22.91 4.41
C GLY A 25 0.76 22.02 3.26
N LYS A 26 1.95 21.42 3.35
CA LYS A 26 2.56 20.64 2.27
C LYS A 26 3.19 19.35 2.78
N ILE A 27 3.28 18.37 1.88
CA ILE A 27 3.99 17.11 2.10
C ILE A 27 5.01 16.88 1.00
N LEU A 28 6.03 16.08 1.25
CA LEU A 28 6.96 15.63 0.20
C LEU A 28 6.28 14.67 -0.77
N TYR A 29 6.77 14.63 -2.01
CA TYR A 29 6.31 13.64 -3.00
C TYR A 29 6.50 12.20 -2.49
N SER A 30 7.57 11.93 -1.73
CA SER A 30 7.82 10.63 -1.09
C SER A 30 6.74 10.23 -0.08
N GLN A 31 6.04 11.18 0.52
CA GLN A 31 4.97 10.91 1.50
C GLN A 31 3.60 10.68 0.83
N CYS A 32 3.46 10.99 -0.47
CA CYS A 32 2.17 10.95 -1.16
C CYS A 32 1.49 9.57 -1.07
N GLY A 33 2.27 8.49 -1.25
CA GLY A 33 1.75 7.12 -1.13
C GLY A 33 1.28 6.77 0.28
N ASP A 34 2.02 7.21 1.30
CA ASP A 34 1.66 6.96 2.70
C ASP A 34 0.36 7.68 3.10
N VAL A 35 0.16 8.92 2.62
CA VAL A 35 -1.09 9.65 2.85
C VAL A 35 -2.25 8.97 2.14
N MET A 36 -2.08 8.50 0.91
CA MET A 36 -3.13 7.74 0.20
C MET A 36 -3.51 6.45 0.96
N ARG A 37 -2.52 5.74 1.51
CA ARG A 37 -2.74 4.53 2.34
C ARG A 37 -3.42 4.83 3.66
N ALA A 38 -3.03 5.91 4.33
CA ALA A 38 -3.71 6.39 5.54
C ALA A 38 -5.18 6.78 5.29
N LEU A 39 -5.52 7.14 4.04
CA LEU A 39 -6.89 7.44 3.60
C LEU A 39 -7.65 6.20 3.06
N GLY A 40 -7.15 5.00 3.33
CA GLY A 40 -7.80 3.74 2.99
C GLY A 40 -7.70 3.35 1.53
N GLN A 41 -6.77 3.93 0.77
CA GLN A 41 -6.47 3.52 -0.60
C GLN A 41 -5.25 2.61 -0.63
N ASN A 42 -5.22 1.61 -1.52
CA ASN A 42 -4.09 0.71 -1.67
C ASN A 42 -3.39 0.86 -3.03
N PRO A 43 -2.83 2.04 -3.39
CA PRO A 43 -2.12 2.19 -4.65
C PRO A 43 -0.78 1.43 -4.63
N THR A 44 -0.43 0.90 -5.79
CA THR A 44 0.92 0.45 -6.10
C THR A 44 1.87 1.65 -6.17
N ASN A 45 3.16 1.41 -5.97
CA ASN A 45 4.19 2.45 -6.09
C ASN A 45 4.22 3.03 -7.51
N ALA A 46 4.00 2.21 -8.53
CA ALA A 46 3.86 2.64 -9.91
C ALA A 46 2.69 3.61 -10.12
N GLU A 47 1.54 3.36 -9.50
CA GLU A 47 0.39 4.27 -9.56
C GLU A 47 0.65 5.61 -8.87
N VAL A 48 1.29 5.58 -7.69
CA VAL A 48 1.69 6.80 -6.97
C VAL A 48 2.63 7.63 -7.85
N LEU A 49 3.66 7.01 -8.45
CA LEU A 49 4.57 7.70 -9.37
C LEU A 49 3.83 8.27 -10.58
N LYS A 50 2.87 7.53 -11.14
CA LYS A 50 2.08 7.96 -12.29
C LYS A 50 1.24 9.19 -11.98
N VAL A 51 0.55 9.23 -10.84
CA VAL A 51 -0.28 10.41 -10.46
C VAL A 51 0.58 11.62 -10.09
N LEU A 52 1.83 11.39 -9.63
CA LEU A 52 2.83 12.43 -9.43
C LEU A 52 3.51 12.90 -10.74
N GLY A 53 3.17 12.31 -11.90
CA GLY A 53 3.73 12.69 -13.19
C GLY A 53 5.09 12.05 -13.52
N ASN A 54 5.38 10.86 -12.96
CA ASN A 54 6.64 10.12 -13.08
C ASN A 54 7.86 10.98 -12.72
N PRO A 55 7.93 11.48 -11.46
CA PRO A 55 9.07 12.27 -11.00
C PRO A 55 10.34 11.42 -11.02
N LYS A 56 11.49 12.09 -11.11
CA LYS A 56 12.79 11.42 -10.93
C LYS A 56 13.02 11.11 -9.44
N SER A 57 13.91 10.16 -9.16
CA SER A 57 14.21 9.73 -7.78
C SER A 57 14.72 10.86 -6.88
N ASP A 58 15.50 11.79 -7.43
CA ASP A 58 15.99 12.98 -6.72
C ASP A 58 14.88 13.99 -6.40
N GLU A 59 13.78 13.97 -7.15
CA GLU A 59 12.64 14.87 -6.94
C GLU A 59 11.73 14.42 -5.79
N MET A 60 11.71 13.11 -5.46
CA MET A 60 10.81 12.56 -4.45
C MET A 60 11.01 13.16 -3.05
N ASN A 61 12.25 13.53 -2.72
CA ASN A 61 12.62 14.08 -1.40
C ASN A 61 12.84 15.60 -1.42
N VAL A 62 12.52 16.27 -2.53
CA VAL A 62 12.72 17.70 -2.71
C VAL A 62 11.44 18.41 -3.09
N LYS A 63 10.64 17.82 -3.99
CA LYS A 63 9.36 18.39 -4.40
C LYS A 63 8.33 18.18 -3.31
N VAL A 64 7.51 19.21 -3.14
CA VAL A 64 6.39 19.25 -2.21
C VAL A 64 5.08 19.35 -2.97
N LEU A 65 4.03 18.84 -2.35
CA LEU A 65 2.66 18.81 -2.83
C LEU A 65 1.79 19.50 -1.78
N ASP A 66 0.89 20.38 -2.21
CA ASP A 66 -0.15 20.93 -1.33
C ASP A 66 -1.44 20.09 -1.45
N PHE A 67 -2.39 20.36 -0.56
CA PHE A 67 -3.65 19.63 -0.52
C PHE A 67 -4.49 19.78 -1.80
N GLU A 68 -4.50 20.97 -2.43
CA GLU A 68 -5.29 21.22 -3.64
C GLU A 68 -4.80 20.40 -4.83
N HIS A 69 -3.50 20.16 -4.92
CA HIS A 69 -2.90 19.29 -5.93
C HIS A 69 -2.98 17.79 -5.56
N PHE A 70 -2.99 17.45 -4.27
CA PHE A 70 -3.14 16.08 -3.80
C PHE A 70 -4.53 15.50 -4.05
N LEU A 71 -5.59 16.29 -3.82
CA LEU A 71 -6.97 15.81 -3.88
C LEU A 71 -7.36 15.18 -5.24
N PRO A 72 -7.02 15.75 -6.40
CA PRO A 72 -7.24 15.11 -7.70
C PRO A 72 -6.45 13.80 -7.90
N MET A 73 -5.26 13.69 -7.31
CA MET A 73 -4.45 12.46 -7.36
C MET A 73 -5.13 11.35 -6.55
N LEU A 74 -5.58 11.68 -5.33
CA LEU A 74 -6.35 10.75 -4.49
C LEU A 74 -7.63 10.28 -5.20
N GLN A 75 -8.36 11.19 -5.85
CA GLN A 75 -9.56 10.84 -6.61
C GLN A 75 -9.27 9.88 -7.76
N THR A 76 -8.12 10.04 -8.43
CA THR A 76 -7.70 9.15 -9.52
C THR A 76 -7.43 7.75 -8.99
N VAL A 77 -6.73 7.64 -7.86
CA VAL A 77 -6.46 6.35 -7.20
C VAL A 77 -7.75 5.71 -6.70
N ALA A 78 -8.62 6.47 -6.05
CA ALA A 78 -9.89 5.96 -5.51
C ALA A 78 -10.88 5.48 -6.59
N LYS A 79 -10.73 5.94 -7.83
CA LYS A 79 -11.51 5.45 -8.97
C LYS A 79 -10.96 4.16 -9.55
N ASN A 80 -9.73 3.76 -9.21
CA ASN A 80 -9.21 2.48 -9.66
C ASN A 80 -9.85 1.34 -8.86
N LYS A 81 -10.68 0.55 -9.54
CA LYS A 81 -11.36 -0.63 -8.97
C LYS A 81 -10.62 -1.94 -9.25
N ASP A 82 -9.53 -1.88 -10.00
CA ASP A 82 -8.75 -3.05 -10.42
C ASP A 82 -7.64 -3.34 -9.40
N GLN A 83 -8.03 -3.63 -8.15
CA GLN A 83 -7.10 -3.92 -7.05
C GLN A 83 -6.95 -5.42 -6.77
N GLY A 84 -7.52 -6.28 -7.61
CA GLY A 84 -7.56 -7.73 -7.37
C GLY A 84 -8.64 -8.14 -6.37
N THR A 85 -9.07 -9.39 -6.47
CA THR A 85 -10.05 -10.02 -5.57
C THR A 85 -9.34 -10.88 -4.53
N TYR A 86 -10.05 -11.23 -3.45
CA TYR A 86 -9.56 -12.18 -2.45
C TYR A 86 -9.04 -13.47 -3.10
N GLU A 87 -9.79 -13.98 -4.08
CA GLU A 87 -9.44 -15.18 -4.83
C GLU A 87 -8.12 -15.00 -5.62
N ASP A 88 -7.89 -13.85 -6.24
CA ASP A 88 -6.64 -13.58 -6.98
C ASP A 88 -5.40 -13.65 -6.07
N TYR A 89 -5.49 -13.07 -4.87
CA TYR A 89 -4.40 -13.13 -3.88
C TYR A 89 -4.16 -14.55 -3.37
N VAL A 90 -5.23 -15.30 -3.11
CA VAL A 90 -5.16 -16.68 -2.64
C VAL A 90 -4.54 -17.59 -3.70
N GLU A 91 -4.96 -17.49 -4.96
CA GLU A 91 -4.37 -18.27 -6.05
C GLU A 91 -2.90 -17.89 -6.28
N GLY A 92 -2.55 -16.60 -6.15
CA GLY A 92 -1.16 -16.14 -6.23
C GLY A 92 -0.25 -16.80 -5.19
N LEU A 93 -0.71 -16.92 -3.95
CA LEU A 93 0.05 -17.60 -2.88
C LEU A 93 0.01 -19.12 -2.98
N ARG A 94 -1.06 -19.70 -3.51
CA ARG A 94 -1.19 -21.15 -3.72
C ARG A 94 -0.11 -21.73 -4.62
N VAL A 95 0.45 -20.94 -5.55
CA VAL A 95 1.59 -21.36 -6.40
C VAL A 95 2.80 -21.83 -5.57
N PHE A 96 2.92 -21.34 -4.33
CA PHE A 96 4.00 -21.71 -3.41
C PHE A 96 3.64 -22.88 -2.47
N ASP A 97 2.37 -23.28 -2.39
CA ASP A 97 1.92 -24.44 -1.61
C ASP A 97 2.19 -25.73 -2.40
N LYS A 98 3.38 -26.30 -2.19
CA LYS A 98 3.81 -27.53 -2.86
C LYS A 98 3.04 -28.77 -2.40
N GLU A 99 2.48 -28.74 -1.19
CA GLU A 99 1.82 -29.88 -0.57
C GLU A 99 0.30 -29.84 -0.75
N GLY A 100 -0.26 -28.69 -1.16
CA GLY A 100 -1.70 -28.47 -1.31
C GLY A 100 -2.44 -28.52 0.01
N ASN A 101 -1.78 -28.16 1.11
CA ASN A 101 -2.30 -28.28 2.48
C ASN A 101 -2.90 -26.96 3.01
N GLY A 102 -2.87 -25.88 2.22
CA GLY A 102 -3.36 -24.56 2.63
C GLY A 102 -2.33 -23.72 3.39
N THR A 103 -1.06 -24.11 3.38
CA THR A 103 0.03 -23.38 4.05
C THR A 103 1.26 -23.24 3.17
N VAL A 104 2.03 -22.18 3.40
CA VAL A 104 3.31 -21.92 2.74
C VAL A 104 4.36 -21.64 3.82
N MET A 105 5.61 -22.04 3.59
CA MET A 105 6.70 -21.74 4.52
C MET A 105 6.86 -20.22 4.66
N GLY A 106 6.93 -19.70 5.88
CA GLY A 106 7.08 -18.25 6.11
C GLY A 106 8.33 -17.70 5.42
N ALA A 107 9.43 -18.46 5.42
CA ALA A 107 10.64 -18.14 4.67
C ALA A 107 10.42 -17.99 3.14
N GLU A 108 9.51 -18.78 2.54
CA GLU A 108 9.18 -18.65 1.12
C GLU A 108 8.36 -17.39 0.85
N ILE A 109 7.37 -17.06 1.69
CA ILE A 109 6.62 -15.81 1.59
C ILE A 109 7.56 -14.60 1.74
N ARG A 110 8.45 -14.63 2.73
CA ARG A 110 9.46 -13.58 2.93
C ARG A 110 10.32 -13.37 1.69
N HIS A 111 10.83 -14.47 1.12
CA HIS A 111 11.66 -14.42 -0.08
C HIS A 111 10.88 -13.86 -1.29
N VAL A 112 9.63 -14.26 -1.46
CA VAL A 112 8.80 -13.79 -2.58
C VAL A 112 8.56 -12.28 -2.49
N LEU A 113 8.20 -11.76 -1.32
CA LEU A 113 7.87 -10.34 -1.13
C LEU A 113 9.07 -9.39 -1.29
N VAL A 114 10.30 -9.86 -1.03
CA VAL A 114 11.52 -9.05 -1.24
C VAL A 114 12.11 -9.19 -2.66
N THR A 115 11.67 -10.18 -3.45
CA THR A 115 12.27 -10.47 -4.77
C THR A 115 11.37 -10.19 -5.97
N LEU A 116 10.06 -10.45 -5.86
CA LEU A 116 9.12 -10.40 -6.97
C LEU A 116 8.23 -9.14 -6.89
N GLY A 117 7.85 -8.61 -8.06
CA GLY A 117 6.95 -7.46 -8.16
C GLY A 117 7.57 -6.15 -7.64
N GLU A 118 6.75 -5.36 -6.94
CA GLU A 118 7.20 -4.18 -6.20
C GLU A 118 7.80 -4.63 -4.86
N LYS A 119 9.13 -4.73 -4.84
CA LYS A 119 9.87 -5.30 -3.72
C LYS A 119 9.66 -4.51 -2.44
N MET A 120 9.39 -5.23 -1.36
CA MET A 120 9.40 -4.71 -0.01
C MET A 120 10.79 -4.83 0.60
N THR A 121 11.07 -3.99 1.59
CA THR A 121 12.26 -4.12 2.45
C THR A 121 12.11 -5.32 3.40
N GLU A 122 13.22 -5.85 3.90
CA GLU A 122 13.18 -6.96 4.86
C GLU A 122 12.40 -6.58 6.12
N GLU A 123 12.53 -5.33 6.56
CA GLU A 123 11.82 -4.79 7.72
C GLU A 123 10.30 -4.73 7.50
N GLU A 124 9.84 -4.26 6.34
CA GLU A 124 8.41 -4.22 6.01
C GLU A 124 7.80 -5.63 5.95
N VAL A 125 8.55 -6.58 5.37
CA VAL A 125 8.13 -7.98 5.31
C VAL A 125 8.11 -8.61 6.69
N GLU A 126 9.07 -8.30 7.56
CA GLU A 126 9.05 -8.78 8.95
C GLU A 126 7.82 -8.29 9.70
N MET A 127 7.50 -7.00 9.59
CA MET A 127 6.30 -6.43 10.21
C MET A 127 5.01 -7.07 9.69
N LEU A 128 4.96 -7.42 8.40
CA LEU A 128 3.79 -8.04 7.78
C LEU A 128 3.61 -9.51 8.21
N VAL A 129 4.69 -10.28 8.27
CA VAL A 129 4.66 -11.72 8.53
C VAL A 129 4.61 -12.06 10.02
N ALA A 130 5.12 -11.17 10.87
CA ALA A 130 5.20 -11.39 12.31
C ALA A 130 3.83 -11.74 12.92
N GLY A 131 3.76 -12.88 13.61
CA GLY A 131 2.54 -13.35 14.28
C GLY A 131 1.62 -14.22 13.42
N HIS A 132 1.94 -14.45 12.14
CA HIS A 132 1.18 -15.34 11.25
C HIS A 132 1.80 -16.74 11.10
N GLU A 133 3.05 -16.91 11.54
CA GLU A 133 3.77 -18.18 11.50
C GLU A 133 3.30 -19.11 12.64
N ASP A 134 3.03 -20.37 12.31
CA ASP A 134 2.73 -21.42 13.27
C ASP A 134 4.01 -21.96 13.95
N SER A 135 3.86 -22.99 14.80
CA SER A 135 5.00 -23.61 15.49
C SER A 135 6.03 -24.28 14.56
N ASN A 136 5.69 -24.51 13.29
CA ASN A 136 6.55 -25.07 12.27
C ASN A 136 7.14 -24.01 11.33
N GLY A 137 6.81 -22.72 11.53
CA GLY A 137 7.20 -21.64 10.63
C GLY A 137 6.37 -21.59 9.35
N CYS A 138 5.18 -22.21 9.33
CA CYS A 138 4.26 -22.18 8.20
C CYS A 138 3.18 -21.11 8.40
N ILE A 139 2.71 -20.54 7.29
CA ILE A 139 1.66 -19.52 7.26
C ILE A 139 0.47 -20.06 6.49
N ASN A 140 -0.72 -19.98 7.10
CA ASN A 140 -1.96 -20.22 6.39
C ASN A 140 -2.27 -19.01 5.48
N TYR A 141 -2.06 -19.18 4.17
CA TYR A 141 -2.13 -18.06 3.23
C TYR A 141 -3.54 -17.49 3.06
N GLU A 142 -4.60 -18.30 3.25
CA GLU A 142 -5.98 -17.80 3.21
C GLU A 142 -6.26 -16.86 4.39
N ALA A 143 -5.89 -17.27 5.60
CA ALA A 143 -6.03 -16.45 6.79
C ALA A 143 -5.16 -15.19 6.70
N PHE A 144 -3.95 -15.30 6.15
CA PHE A 144 -3.05 -14.19 5.91
C PHE A 144 -3.63 -13.15 4.94
N VAL A 145 -4.17 -13.59 3.80
CA VAL A 145 -4.83 -12.69 2.83
C VAL A 145 -6.06 -12.03 3.46
N ARG A 146 -6.88 -12.76 4.21
CA ARG A 146 -8.02 -12.15 4.93
C ARG A 146 -7.57 -11.09 5.92
N HIS A 147 -6.49 -11.34 6.65
CA HIS A 147 -5.93 -10.37 7.58
C HIS A 147 -5.52 -9.09 6.86
N ILE A 148 -4.75 -9.21 5.78
CA ILE A 148 -4.25 -8.08 4.99
C ILE A 148 -5.40 -7.26 4.40
N LEU A 149 -6.41 -7.92 3.82
CA LEU A 149 -7.55 -7.22 3.21
C LEU A 149 -8.56 -6.65 4.22
N SER A 150 -8.41 -6.96 5.51
CA SER A 150 -9.29 -6.47 6.58
C SER A 150 -8.77 -5.25 7.33
N GLY A 151 -7.51 -4.85 7.08
CA GLY A 151 -6.89 -3.65 7.64
C GLY A 151 -7.26 -2.40 6.85
#